data_AF-A0A1S1UAU8-F1
#
_entry.id   AF-A0A1S1UAU8-F1
#
_cell.length_a   1.000
_cell.length_b   1.000
_cell.length_c   1.000
_cell.angle_alpha   90.00
_cell.angle_beta   90.00
_cell.angle_gamma   90.00
#
_symmetry.space_group_name_H-M   'P 1'
#
loop_
_entity.id
_entity.type
_entity.pdbx_description
1 polymer ?
#
loop_
_entity_poly.entity_id
_entity_poly.type
_entity_poly.pdbx_seq_one_letter_code
_entity_poly.pdbx_strand_id
1 'polypeptide(L)' 'MNLATAFEELHQGLKYLVGTVAAEKMQALQRILDDSLKAYQSGEAICGAHLLQDFEELAFDTN' A
#
# COMPACT_ATOMS: atom_id res chain seq x y z
N MET A 1 8.33 -16.79 -2.13
CA MET A 1 7.76 -15.45 -1.87
C MET A 1 6.45 -15.65 -1.13
N ASN A 2 6.24 -14.96 0.00
CA ASN A 2 4.98 -15.01 0.75
C ASN A 2 4.35 -13.61 0.80
N LEU A 3 3.10 -13.53 1.24
CA LEU A 3 2.34 -12.29 1.27
C LEU A 3 3.03 -11.19 2.09
N ALA A 4 3.55 -11.51 3.26
CA ALA A 4 4.25 -10.54 4.11
C ALA A 4 5.50 -9.97 3.40
N THR A 5 6.29 -10.81 2.74
CA THR A 5 7.45 -10.36 1.95
C THR A 5 7.04 -9.46 0.78
N ALA A 6 5.93 -9.76 0.10
CA ALA A 6 5.44 -8.91 -0.99
C ALA A 6 5.03 -7.51 -0.48
N PHE A 7 4.37 -7.42 0.67
CA PHE A 7 4.03 -6.13 1.29
C PHE A 7 5.24 -5.38 1.83
N GLU A 8 6.26 -6.10 2.31
CA GLU A 8 7.54 -5.49 2.67
C GLU A 8 8.21 -4.85 1.46
N GLU A 9 8.23 -5.53 0.30
CA GLU A 9 8.74 -4.98 -0.95
C GLU A 9 7.98 -3.72 -1.39
N LEU A 10 6.65 -3.70 -1.28
CA LEU A 10 5.84 -2.51 -1.56
C LEU A 10 6.21 -1.33 -0.64
N HIS A 11 6.40 -1.59 0.65
CA HIS A 11 6.88 -0.59 1.62
C HIS A 11 8.28 -0.09 1.29
N GLN A 12 9.20 -0.95 0.84
CA GLN A 12 10.51 -0.51 0.35
C GLN A 12 10.36 0.36 -0.91
N GLY A 13 9.43 0.02 -1.79
CA GLY A 13 9.10 0.78 -2.99
C GLY A 13 8.72 2.24 -2.69
N LEU A 14 7.98 2.48 -1.61
CA LEU A 14 7.59 3.84 -1.20
C LEU A 14 8.79 4.75 -0.90
N LYS A 15 9.96 4.20 -0.54
CA LYS A 15 11.18 4.99 -0.32
C LYS A 15 11.63 5.73 -1.58
N TYR A 16 11.31 5.22 -2.76
CA TYR A 16 11.62 5.88 -4.03
C TYR A 16 10.68 7.05 -4.36
N LEU A 17 9.55 7.15 -3.66
CA LEU A 17 8.59 8.26 -3.78
C LEU A 17 8.84 9.37 -2.75
N VAL A 18 9.81 9.19 -1.84
CA VAL A 18 10.13 10.19 -0.82
C VAL A 18 10.64 11.47 -1.49
N GLY A 19 9.98 12.59 -1.19
CA GLY A 19 10.30 13.90 -1.75
C GLY A 19 9.69 14.17 -3.13
N THR A 20 9.08 13.17 -3.78
CA THR A 20 8.30 13.37 -5.02
C THR A 20 6.81 13.52 -4.74
N VAL A 21 6.31 12.89 -3.67
CA VAL A 21 4.92 13.06 -3.20
C VAL A 21 4.85 13.88 -1.91
N ALA A 22 3.72 14.54 -1.71
CA ALA A 22 3.42 15.23 -0.45
C ALA A 22 3.46 14.24 0.73
N ALA A 23 3.88 14.74 1.91
CA ALA A 23 4.01 13.90 3.10
C ALA A 23 2.68 13.24 3.51
N GLU A 24 1.56 13.94 3.33
CA GLU A 24 0.22 13.41 3.57
C GLU A 24 -0.13 12.23 2.64
N LYS A 25 0.21 12.35 1.35
CA LYS A 25 0.03 11.28 0.36
C LYS A 25 0.91 10.07 0.71
N MET A 26 2.15 10.30 1.14
CA MET A 26 3.04 9.23 1.62
C MET A 26 2.48 8.49 2.84
N GLN A 27 1.95 9.22 3.83
CA GLN A 27 1.34 8.62 5.02
C GLN A 27 0.09 7.80 4.67
N ALA A 28 -0.73 8.28 3.75
CA ALA A 28 -1.90 7.54 3.26
C ALA A 28 -1.48 6.24 2.55
N LEU A 29 -0.47 6.28 1.66
CA LEU A 29 0.04 5.09 0.98
C LEU A 29 0.56 4.02 1.95
N GLN A 30 1.33 4.43 2.97
CA GLN A 30 1.82 3.51 4.00
C GLN A 30 0.66 2.85 4.77
N ARG A 31 -0.31 3.67 5.18
CA ARG A 31 -1.47 3.19 5.93
C ARG A 31 -2.30 2.18 5.14
N ILE A 32 -2.56 2.45 3.86
CA ILE A 32 -3.38 1.57 3.02
C ILE A 32 -2.68 0.20 2.85
N LEU A 33 -1.36 0.17 2.66
CA LEU A 33 -0.60 -1.08 2.61
C LEU A 33 -0.69 -1.88 3.91
N ASP A 34 -0.56 -1.21 5.06
CA ASP A 34 -0.67 -1.87 6.38
C ASP A 34 -2.08 -2.43 6.62
N ASP A 35 -3.11 -1.66 6.29
CA ASP A 35 -4.51 -2.07 6.43
C ASP A 35 -4.84 -3.24 5.47
N SER A 36 -4.33 -3.21 4.24
CA SER A 36 -4.50 -4.29 3.25
C SER A 36 -3.83 -5.60 3.71
N LEU A 37 -2.59 -5.54 4.19
CA LEU A 37 -1.91 -6.71 4.74
C LEU A 37 -2.67 -7.31 5.93
N LYS A 38 -3.15 -6.45 6.84
CA LYS A 38 -3.94 -6.86 8.00
C LYS A 38 -5.25 -7.54 7.59
N ALA A 39 -5.93 -7.03 6.57
CA ALA A 39 -7.15 -7.64 6.03
C ALA A 39 -6.86 -9.05 5.49
N TYR A 40 -5.80 -9.20 4.69
CA TYR A 40 -5.38 -10.52 4.22
C TYR A 40 -5.01 -11.49 5.35
N GLN A 41 -4.26 -11.02 6.36
CA GLN A 41 -3.90 -11.83 7.52
C GLN A 41 -5.11 -12.24 8.37
N SER A 42 -6.18 -11.45 8.34
CA SER A 42 -7.45 -11.73 9.02
C SER A 42 -8.40 -12.61 8.20
N GLY A 43 -8.00 -13.04 6.99
CA GLY A 43 -8.82 -13.83 6.09
C GLY A 43 -9.81 -13.03 5.26
N GLU A 44 -9.79 -11.71 5.34
CA GLU A 44 -10.67 -10.79 4.60
C GLU A 44 -10.08 -10.45 3.21
N ALA A 45 -9.87 -11.47 2.38
CA ALA A 45 -9.13 -11.31 1.10
C ALA A 45 -9.75 -10.29 0.14
N ILE A 46 -11.08 -10.15 0.11
CA ILE A 46 -11.78 -9.16 -0.73
C ILE A 46 -11.48 -7.74 -0.26
N CYS A 47 -11.52 -7.52 1.07
CA CYS A 47 -11.19 -6.24 1.67
C CYS A 47 -9.72 -5.88 1.41
N GLY A 48 -8.81 -6.85 1.59
CA GLY A 48 -7.39 -6.68 1.27
C GLY A 48 -7.16 -6.28 -0.19
N ALA A 49 -7.87 -6.91 -1.13
CA ALA A 49 -7.77 -6.59 -2.56
C ALA A 49 -8.28 -5.18 -2.90
N HIS A 50 -9.42 -4.75 -2.33
CA HIS A 50 -9.92 -3.39 -2.52
C HIS A 50 -8.96 -2.34 -1.96
N LEU A 51 -8.39 -2.57 -0.77
CA LEU A 51 -7.38 -1.67 -0.20
C LEU A 51 -6.12 -1.62 -1.08
N LEU A 52 -5.72 -2.74 -1.69
CA LEU A 52 -4.59 -2.74 -2.63
C LEU A 52 -4.91 -1.90 -3.89
N GLN A 53 -6.15 -1.97 -4.38
CA GLN A 53 -6.61 -1.15 -5.49
C GLN A 53 -6.59 0.34 -5.12
N ASP A 54 -7.10 0.72 -3.93
CA ASP A 54 -7.04 2.09 -3.43
C ASP A 54 -5.60 2.61 -3.32
N PHE A 55 -4.67 1.74 -2.93
CA PHE A 55 -3.24 2.05 -2.91
C PHE A 55 -2.70 2.34 -4.32
N GLU A 56 -3.01 1.50 -5.30
CA GLU A 56 -2.56 1.67 -6.68
C GLU A 56 -3.14 2.94 -7.30
N GLU A 57 -4.43 3.19 -7.10
CA GLU A 57 -5.09 4.43 -7.52
C GLU A 57 -4.37 5.63 -6.89
N LEU A 58 -4.14 5.64 -5.58
CA LEU A 58 -3.45 6.77 -4.95
C LEU A 58 -2.00 6.90 -5.43
N ALA A 59 -1.26 5.81 -5.59
CA ALA A 59 0.15 5.82 -5.96
C ALA A 59 0.37 6.32 -7.40
N PHE A 60 -0.52 5.94 -8.32
CA PHE A 60 -0.39 6.19 -9.75
C PHE A 60 -1.35 7.24 -10.31
N ASP A 61 -2.26 7.80 -9.49
CA ASP A 61 -3.07 8.93 -9.92
C ASP A 61 -2.16 10.15 -10.18
N THR A 62 -1.94 10.39 -11.46
CA THR A 62 -1.26 11.55 -12.05
C THR A 62 -2.31 12.60 -12.39
N ASN A 63 -2.81 13.32 -11.39
CA ASN A 63 -3.47 14.61 -11.56
C ASN A 63 -2.50 15.75 -11.25
#